data_AF-A0A7S4HK67-F1
#
_entry.id   AF-A0A7S4HK67-F1
#
_cell.length_a   1.000
_cell.length_b   1.000
_cell.length_c   1.000
_cell.angle_alpha   90.00
_cell.angle_beta   90.00
_cell.angle_gamma   90.00
#
_symmetry.space_group_name_H-M   'P 1'
#
loop_
_entity.id
_entity.type
_entity.pdbx_description
1 polymer ?
#
loop_
_entity_poly.entity_id
_entity_poly.type
_entity_poly.pdbx_seq_one_letter_code
_entity_poly.pdbx_strand_id
1 'polypeptide(L)'
;LTACFFSLRAEIQQTTTEELLFRTDSFFTRFLTATLRLVGGKFLKSTLVPIFKSIDASPPIETDPLRLDDPGDQKQNTLNLVSLCSTLLNKLTQALRKINPIIA
;
A
#
# COMPACT_ATOMS: atom_id res chain seq x y z
N LEU A 1 -15.45 4.97 16.15
CA LEU A 1 -15.30 3.51 15.91
C LEU A 1 -16.63 2.82 15.63
N THR A 2 -17.68 3.03 16.44
CA THR A 2 -19.01 2.43 16.19
C THR A 2 -19.57 2.72 14.80
N ALA A 3 -19.48 3.97 14.34
CA ALA A 3 -19.88 4.35 12.98
C ALA A 3 -19.06 3.62 11.89
N CYS A 4 -17.78 3.35 12.13
CA CYS A 4 -16.93 2.62 11.19
C CYS A 4 -17.36 1.15 11.08
N PHE A 5 -17.67 0.51 12.21
CA PHE A 5 -18.21 -0.86 12.21
C PHE A 5 -19.56 -0.95 11.51
N PHE A 6 -20.41 0.07 11.66
CA PHE A 6 -21.65 0.16 10.90
C PHE A 6 -21.37 0.26 9.39
N SER A 7 -20.47 1.15 8.97
CA SER A 7 -20.09 1.29 7.56
C SER A 7 -19.50 0.02 6.96
N LEU A 8 -18.66 -0.70 7.71
CA LEU A 8 -18.12 -2.00 7.29
C LEU A 8 -19.23 -3.02 7.04
N ARG A 9 -20.18 -3.14 7.99
CA ARG A 9 -21.31 -4.07 7.85
C ARG A 9 -22.21 -3.69 6.67
N ALA A 10 -22.48 -2.40 6.49
CA ALA A 10 -23.31 -1.91 5.41
C ALA A 10 -22.68 -2.19 4.04
N GLU A 11 -21.37 -1.99 3.88
CA GLU A 11 -20.66 -2.33 2.64
C GLU A 11 -20.71 -3.84 2.37
N ILE A 12 -20.45 -4.68 3.38
CA ILE A 12 -20.51 -6.14 3.25
C ILE A 12 -21.90 -6.60 2.80
N GLN A 13 -22.96 -6.03 3.37
CA GLN A 13 -24.35 -6.41 3.04
C GLN A 13 -24.78 -5.97 1.64
N GLN A 14 -24.24 -4.87 1.12
CA GLN A 14 -24.62 -4.30 -0.18
C GLN A 14 -23.77 -4.84 -1.33
N THR A 15 -22.60 -5.40 -1.04
CA THR A 15 -21.70 -5.95 -2.05
C THR A 15 -22.24 -7.29 -2.54
N THR A 16 -22.41 -7.42 -3.86
CA THR A 16 -22.98 -8.61 -4.49
C THR A 16 -22.02 -9.80 -4.53
N THR A 17 -20.73 -9.55 -4.73
CA THR A 17 -19.69 -10.59 -4.78
C THR A 17 -18.45 -10.14 -4.01
N GLU A 18 -17.73 -11.08 -3.39
CA GLU A 18 -16.58 -10.77 -2.53
C GLU A 18 -15.47 -10.01 -3.27
N GLU A 19 -15.33 -10.22 -4.57
CA GLU A 19 -14.33 -9.56 -5.41
C GLU A 19 -14.59 -8.06 -5.56
N LEU A 20 -15.82 -7.58 -5.32
CA LEU A 20 -16.19 -6.17 -5.42
C LEU A 20 -16.13 -5.44 -4.07
N LEU A 21 -15.91 -6.17 -2.97
CA LEU A 21 -15.95 -5.64 -1.62
C LEU A 21 -14.88 -4.55 -1.43
N PHE A 22 -15.30 -3.36 -0.99
CA PHE A 22 -14.45 -2.16 -0.83
C PHE A 22 -13.74 -1.68 -2.11
N ARG A 23 -14.13 -2.19 -3.30
CA ARG A 23 -13.56 -1.77 -4.59
C ARG A 23 -14.35 -0.67 -5.28
N THR A 24 -15.61 -0.49 -4.88
CA THR A 24 -16.46 0.55 -5.45
C THR A 24 -16.30 1.87 -4.69
N ASP A 25 -16.49 2.99 -5.38
CA ASP A 25 -16.44 4.32 -4.77
C ASP A 25 -17.75 4.66 -4.04
N SER A 26 -18.08 3.84 -3.03
CA SER A 26 -19.26 3.99 -2.19
C SER A 26 -19.03 4.99 -1.05
N PHE A 27 -20.13 5.48 -0.47
CA PHE A 27 -20.05 6.30 0.76
C PHE A 27 -19.29 5.57 1.88
N PHE A 28 -19.52 4.26 2.05
CA PHE A 28 -18.91 3.49 3.14
C PHE A 28 -17.41 3.28 2.91
N THR A 29 -16.98 3.04 1.68
CA THR A 29 -15.56 2.94 1.31
C THR A 29 -14.84 4.28 1.50
N ARG A 30 -15.48 5.41 1.15
CA ARG A 30 -14.95 6.76 1.43
C ARG A 30 -14.86 7.04 2.93
N PHE A 31 -15.88 6.67 3.69
CA PHE A 31 -15.92 6.87 5.15
C PHE A 31 -14.85 6.04 5.86
N LEU A 32 -14.67 4.78 5.46
CA LEU A 32 -13.60 3.91 5.93
C LEU A 32 -12.23 4.51 5.62
N THR A 33 -12.03 4.98 4.38
CA THR A 33 -10.78 5.64 3.95
C THR A 33 -10.49 6.88 4.80
N ALA A 34 -11.48 7.74 5.03
CA ALA A 34 -11.33 8.93 5.87
C ALA A 34 -10.97 8.57 7.32
N THR A 35 -11.61 7.54 7.87
CA THR A 35 -11.29 7.02 9.20
C THR A 35 -9.84 6.54 9.27
N LEU A 36 -9.42 5.68 8.33
CA LEU A 36 -8.07 5.13 8.28
C LEU A 36 -7.00 6.22 8.11
N ARG A 37 -7.28 7.26 7.32
CA ARG A 37 -6.40 8.42 7.22
C ARG A 37 -6.23 9.15 8.55
N LEU A 38 -7.33 9.33 9.29
CA LEU A 38 -7.32 10.02 10.58
C LEU A 38 -6.54 9.24 11.65
N VAL A 39 -6.74 7.92 11.75
CA VAL A 39 -6.09 7.10 12.78
C VAL A 39 -4.71 6.59 12.38
N GLY A 40 -4.50 6.29 11.09
CA GLY A 40 -3.31 5.64 10.55
C GLY A 40 -2.32 6.60 9.88
N GLY A 41 -2.70 7.86 9.62
CA GLY A 41 -1.86 8.80 8.86
C GLY A 41 -0.47 9.02 9.48
N LYS A 42 -0.39 9.16 10.80
CA LYS A 42 0.90 9.32 11.50
C LYS A 42 1.77 8.06 11.40
N PHE A 43 1.15 6.87 11.56
CA PHE A 43 1.83 5.59 11.40
C PHE A 43 2.39 5.46 9.98
N LEU A 44 1.54 5.67 8.96
CA LEU A 44 1.94 5.56 7.56
C LEU A 44 3.08 6.52 7.22
N LYS A 45 3.01 7.77 7.68
CA LYS A 45 4.09 8.76 7.49
C LYS A 45 5.41 8.30 8.15
N SER A 46 5.36 7.83 9.39
CA SER A 46 6.57 7.36 10.09
C SER A 46 7.19 6.11 9.46
N THR A 47 6.36 5.26 8.86
CA THR A 47 6.77 4.00 8.23
C THR A 47 7.30 4.22 6.81
N LEU A 48 6.59 4.98 5.98
CA LEU A 48 6.90 5.12 4.55
C LEU A 48 7.98 6.16 4.25
N VAL A 49 8.11 7.23 5.03
CA VAL A 49 9.11 8.28 4.74
C VAL A 49 10.54 7.73 4.68
N PRO A 50 11.02 6.89 5.62
CA PRO A 50 12.33 6.26 5.50
C PRO A 50 12.46 5.30 4.31
N ILE A 51 11.36 4.69 3.87
CA ILE A 51 11.33 3.80 2.70
C ILE A 51 11.50 4.62 1.43
N PHE A 52 10.74 5.70 1.27
CA PHE A 52 10.86 6.58 0.09
C PHE A 52 12.26 7.17 -0.05
N LYS A 53 12.87 7.60 1.06
CA LYS A 53 14.28 8.04 1.05
C LYS A 53 15.26 6.97 0.55
N SER A 54 14.96 5.69 0.73
CA SER A 54 15.79 4.61 0.18
C SER A 54 15.54 4.33 -1.30
N ILE A 55 14.39 4.74 -1.84
CA ILE A 55 14.09 4.66 -3.28
C ILE A 55 14.88 5.73 -4.04
N ASP A 56 14.99 6.95 -3.49
CA ASP A 56 15.76 8.04 -4.13
C ASP A 56 17.25 7.66 -4.36
N ALA A 57 17.77 6.73 -3.57
CA ALA A 57 19.13 6.21 -3.68
C ALA A 57 19.22 4.86 -4.41
N SER A 58 18.11 4.35 -4.95
CA SER A 58 18.05 3.02 -5.58
C SER A 58 18.58 3.05 -7.02
N PRO A 59 19.18 1.96 -7.51
CA PRO A 59 19.57 1.83 -8.90
C PRO A 59 18.35 1.80 -9.84
N PRO A 60 18.53 1.94 -11.17
CA PRO A 60 17.43 1.92 -12.13
C PRO A 60 16.55 0.67 -12.03
N ILE A 61 15.24 0.85 -12.19
CA ILE A 61 14.22 -0.20 -12.03
C ILE A 61 13.25 -0.31 -13.22
N GLU A 62 13.48 0.41 -14.32
CA GLU A 62 12.63 0.32 -15.51
C GLU A 62 12.77 -1.06 -16.16
N THR A 63 11.66 -1.71 -16.48
CA THR A 63 11.60 -3.07 -17.01
C THR A 63 10.93 -3.16 -18.38
N ASP A 64 10.24 -2.10 -18.80
CA ASP A 64 9.61 -2.00 -20.12
C ASP A 64 10.69 -1.83 -21.21
N PRO A 65 10.87 -2.80 -22.13
CA PRO A 65 11.86 -2.74 -23.19
C PRO A 65 11.77 -1.48 -24.06
N LEU A 66 10.57 -0.92 -24.22
CA LEU A 66 10.35 0.26 -25.06
C LEU A 66 10.77 1.56 -24.37
N ARG A 67 11.06 1.51 -23.07
CA ARG A 67 11.41 2.68 -22.24
C ARG A 67 12.83 2.62 -21.70
N LEU A 68 13.58 1.57 -22.03
CA LEU A 68 14.98 1.41 -21.66
C LEU A 68 15.88 2.20 -22.61
N ASP A 69 16.89 2.86 -22.04
CA ASP A 69 17.98 3.45 -22.81
C ASP A 69 18.87 2.38 -23.46
N ASP A 70 19.11 1.27 -22.73
CA ASP A 70 19.80 0.07 -23.22
C ASP A 70 18.95 -1.19 -22.93
N PRO A 71 18.53 -1.96 -23.96
CA PRO A 71 17.84 -3.24 -23.77
C PRO A 71 18.62 -4.26 -22.91
N GLY A 72 19.95 -4.17 -22.85
CA GLY A 72 20.80 -5.01 -22.01
C GLY A 72 20.54 -4.87 -20.50
N ASP A 73 20.01 -3.72 -20.08
CA ASP A 73 19.76 -3.42 -18.67
C ASP A 73 18.50 -4.09 -18.11
N GLN A 74 17.61 -4.61 -18.95
CA GLN A 74 16.31 -5.14 -18.53
C GLN A 74 16.45 -6.17 -17.40
N LYS A 75 17.40 -7.09 -17.54
CA LYS A 75 17.64 -8.15 -16.55
C LYS A 75 18.12 -7.57 -15.22
N GLN A 76 19.05 -6.62 -15.26
CA GLN A 76 19.58 -6.00 -14.05
C GLN A 76 18.53 -5.12 -13.36
N ASN A 77 17.77 -4.33 -14.13
CA ASN A 77 16.70 -3.49 -13.59
C ASN A 77 15.57 -4.32 -12.97
N THR A 78 15.26 -5.49 -13.55
CA THR A 78 14.32 -6.44 -12.94
C THR A 78 14.83 -6.92 -11.59
N LEU A 79 16.12 -7.28 -11.47
CA LEU A 79 16.72 -7.66 -10.19
C LEU A 79 16.70 -6.51 -9.18
N ASN A 80 16.98 -5.29 -9.62
CA ASN A 80 16.92 -4.09 -8.79
C ASN A 80 15.50 -3.86 -8.25
N LEU A 81 14.48 -3.99 -9.10
CA LEU A 81 13.07 -3.85 -8.74
C LEU A 81 12.65 -4.93 -7.73
N VAL A 82 13.01 -6.19 -7.96
CA VAL A 82 12.71 -7.29 -7.03
C VAL A 82 13.36 -7.08 -5.67
N SER A 83 14.62 -6.63 -5.65
CA SER A 83 15.34 -6.31 -4.41
C SER A 83 14.68 -5.15 -3.64
N LEU A 84 14.27 -4.10 -4.37
CA LEU A 84 13.58 -2.95 -3.79
C LEU A 84 12.23 -3.36 -3.19
N CYS A 85 11.42 -4.11 -3.94
CA CYS A 85 10.13 -4.64 -3.50
C CYS A 85 10.29 -5.55 -2.26
N SER A 86 11.30 -6.42 -2.26
CA SER A 86 11.60 -7.30 -1.12
C SER A 86 11.96 -6.51 0.14
N THR A 87 12.79 -5.47 -0.03
CA THR A 87 13.17 -4.56 1.07
C THR A 87 11.95 -3.80 1.60
N LEU A 88 11.09 -3.30 0.71
CA LEU A 88 9.87 -2.57 1.07
C LEU A 88 8.89 -3.48 1.82
N LEU A 89 8.65 -4.69 1.32
CA LEU A 89 7.78 -5.68 1.96
C LEU A 89 8.28 -6.02 3.37
N ASN A 90 9.58 -6.30 3.53
CA ASN A 90 10.17 -6.60 4.83
C ASN A 90 9.98 -5.44 5.83
N LYS A 91 10.21 -4.19 5.39
CA LYS A 91 10.02 -3.00 6.24
C LYS A 91 8.56 -2.81 6.63
N LEU A 92 7.62 -3.02 5.71
CA LEU A 92 6.18 -2.96 6.00
C LEU A 92 5.76 -4.04 7.00
N THR A 93 6.18 -5.30 6.80
CA THR A 93 5.88 -6.40 7.72
C THR A 93 6.41 -6.12 9.13
N GLN A 94 7.61 -5.54 9.25
CA GLN A 94 8.16 -5.13 10.54
C GLN A 94 7.38 -3.98 11.17
N ALA A 95 6.92 -3.01 10.38
CA ALA A 95 6.14 -1.88 10.86
C ALA A 95 4.75 -2.30 11.35
N LEU A 96 4.11 -3.28 10.70
CA LEU A 96 2.81 -3.80 11.11
C LEU A 96 2.81 -4.36 12.54
N ARG A 97 3.95 -4.86 13.04
CA ARG A 97 4.09 -5.29 14.44
C ARG A 97 3.90 -4.15 15.45
N LYS A 98 3.95 -2.90 15.00
CA LYS A 98 3.82 -1.68 15.82
C LYS A 98 2.53 -0.92 15.52
N ILE A 99 1.61 -1.52 14.76
CA ILE A 99 0.36 -0.86 14.40
C ILE A 99 -0.51 -0.65 15.65
N ASN A 100 -1.25 0.45 15.69
CA ASN A 100 -2.13 0.78 16.81
C ASN A 100 -3.25 -0.29 16.91
N PRO A 101 -3.56 -0.84 18.10
CA PRO A 101 -4.65 -1.80 18.30
C PRO A 101 -6.02 -1.34 17.82
N ILE A 102 -6.23 -0.03 17.67
CA ILE A 102 -7.45 0.55 17.11
C ILE A 102 -7.60 0.25 15.61
N ILE A 103 -6.47 -0.02 14.92
CA ILE A 103 -6.39 -0.35 13.50
C ILE A 103 -6.09 -1.84 13.28
N ALA A 104 -5.44 -2.49 14.26
CA ALA A 104 -5.03 -3.89 14.22
C ALA A 104 -6.21 -4.87 14.28
#